data_AF-A0A946VK47-F1
#
_entry.id   AF-A0A946VK47-F1
#
_cell.length_a   1.000
_cell.length_b   1.000
_cell.length_c   1.000
_cell.angle_alpha   90.00
_cell.angle_beta   90.00
_cell.angle_gamma   90.00
#
_symmetry.space_group_name_H-M   'P 1'
#
loop_
_entity.id
_entity.type
_entity.pdbx_description
1 polymer ?
#
loop_
_entity_poly.entity_id
_entity_poly.type
_entity_poly.pdbx_seq_one_letter_code
_entity_poly.pdbx_strand_id
1 'polypeptide(L)'
;LCLGAKGDNLVLDTARLVMPERYSPDMAGQYRQALKISDTNWYFAVDSIGSERSFNAQDVRWRSQHTRREWLAGTVIDQMCAIVDVESLHRSLLAASVLEASPQ
;
A
#
# COMPACT_ATOMS: atom_id res chain seq x y z
N LEU A 1 0.80 1.13 -10.80
CA LEU A 1 0.42 0.84 -9.41
C LEU A 1 -0.97 0.22 -9.33
N CYS A 2 -1.89 0.54 -10.24
CA CYS A 2 -3.21 -0.11 -10.30
C CYS A 2 -3.13 -1.43 -11.08
N LEU A 3 -3.76 -2.49 -10.56
CA LEU A 3 -3.98 -3.77 -11.26
C LEU A 3 -5.32 -3.80 -12.00
N GLY A 4 -6.24 -2.91 -11.64
CA GLY A 4 -7.58 -2.80 -12.22
C GLY A 4 -8.53 -2.05 -11.30
N ALA A 5 -9.77 -1.85 -11.76
CA ALA A 5 -10.82 -1.20 -10.99
C ALA A 5 -12.02 -2.14 -10.80
N LYS A 6 -12.65 -2.08 -9.63
CA LYS A 6 -13.91 -2.75 -9.32
C LYS A 6 -14.96 -1.69 -8.97
N GLY A 7 -15.71 -1.25 -9.98
CA GLY A 7 -16.53 -0.04 -9.89
C GLY A 7 -15.63 1.20 -9.73
N ASP A 8 -16.02 2.13 -8.87
CA ASP A 8 -15.23 3.32 -8.52
C ASP A 8 -13.98 3.04 -7.67
N ASN A 9 -13.71 1.76 -7.37
CA ASN A 9 -12.61 1.40 -6.49
C ASN A 9 -11.39 0.87 -7.24
N LEU A 10 -10.21 1.35 -6.87
CA LEU A 10 -8.93 0.93 -7.45
C LEU A 10 -8.33 -0.26 -6.69
N VAL A 11 -7.86 -1.27 -7.41
CA VAL A 11 -7.10 -2.38 -6.82
C VAL A 11 -5.61 -2.10 -7.02
N LEU A 12 -4.91 -1.91 -5.91
CA LEU A 12 -3.49 -1.58 -5.89
C LEU A 12 -2.63 -2.84 -5.92
N ASP A 13 -1.57 -2.75 -6.70
CA ASP A 13 -0.47 -3.70 -6.73
C ASP A 13 0.41 -3.52 -5.49
N THR A 14 0.20 -4.36 -4.48
CA THR A 14 0.90 -4.25 -3.20
C THR A 14 2.40 -4.52 -3.35
N ALA A 15 2.82 -5.48 -4.19
CA ALA A 15 4.25 -5.79 -4.36
C ALA A 15 4.97 -4.63 -5.04
N ARG A 16 4.36 -4.04 -6.07
CA ARG A 16 4.93 -2.86 -6.75
C ARG A 16 4.96 -1.62 -5.86
N LEU A 17 3.97 -1.45 -4.98
CA LEU A 17 3.94 -0.34 -4.02
C LEU A 17 5.01 -0.50 -2.95
N VAL A 18 5.10 -1.68 -2.34
CA VAL A 18 5.94 -1.92 -1.14
C VAL A 18 7.38 -2.24 -1.50
N MET A 19 7.62 -2.97 -2.58
CA MET A 19 8.96 -3.39 -3.03
C MET A 19 9.12 -3.25 -4.54
N PRO A 20 9.08 -2.01 -5.08
CA PRO A 20 9.20 -1.77 -6.52
C PRO A 20 10.49 -2.36 -7.11
N GLU A 21 11.57 -2.42 -6.33
CA GLU A 21 12.85 -2.98 -6.78
C GLU A 21 12.86 -4.51 -6.93
N ARG A 22 11.94 -5.21 -6.27
CA ARG A 22 11.81 -6.68 -6.32
C ARG A 22 10.59 -7.14 -7.11
N TYR A 23 9.85 -6.20 -7.68
CA TYR A 23 8.62 -6.49 -8.39
C TYR A 23 8.88 -7.27 -9.68
N SER A 24 8.10 -8.33 -9.90
CA SER A 24 8.02 -9.07 -11.16
C SER A 24 6.55 -9.12 -11.61
N PRO A 25 6.24 -8.95 -12.91
CA PRO A 25 4.87 -8.98 -13.41
C PRO A 25 4.13 -10.29 -13.10
N ASP A 26 4.83 -11.40 -12.91
CA ASP A 26 4.25 -12.69 -12.51
C ASP A 26 3.62 -12.64 -11.10
N MET A 27 4.09 -11.75 -10.23
CA MET A 27 3.55 -11.59 -8.87
C MET A 27 2.09 -11.14 -8.87
N ALA A 28 1.63 -10.45 -9.91
CA ALA A 28 0.24 -10.03 -10.04
C ALA A 28 -0.73 -11.23 -10.08
N GLY A 29 -0.29 -12.38 -10.60
CA GLY A 29 -1.07 -13.62 -10.63
C GLY A 29 -1.13 -14.36 -9.29
N GLN A 30 -0.32 -13.96 -8.31
CA GLN A 30 -0.23 -14.63 -7.01
C GLN A 30 -1.23 -14.07 -5.98
N TYR A 31 -1.84 -12.91 -6.27
CA TYR A 31 -2.85 -12.32 -5.39
C TYR A 31 -4.13 -13.15 -5.39
N ARG A 32 -4.65 -13.46 -4.20
CA ARG A 32 -5.86 -14.27 -4.02
C ARG A 32 -7.02 -13.47 -3.43
N GLN A 33 -6.72 -12.37 -2.75
CA GLN A 33 -7.69 -11.56 -2.03
C GLN A 33 -7.42 -10.06 -2.23
N ALA A 34 -8.45 -9.25 -1.98
CA ALA A 34 -8.34 -7.79 -1.97
C ALA A 34 -8.73 -7.26 -0.58
N LEU A 35 -7.81 -6.59 0.10
CA LEU A 35 -8.04 -5.98 1.40
C LEU A 35 -8.58 -4.57 1.21
N LYS A 36 -9.82 -4.34 1.66
CA LYS A 36 -10.45 -3.01 1.67
C LYS A 36 -10.01 -2.24 2.91
N ILE A 37 -9.69 -0.96 2.74
CA ILE A 37 -9.53 -0.04 3.85
C ILE A 37 -10.80 0.82 3.97
N SER A 38 -11.29 1.01 5.18
CA SER A 38 -12.49 1.83 5.44
C SER A 38 -12.24 3.29 5.02
N ASP A 39 -13.28 3.95 4.53
CA ASP A 39 -13.26 5.33 4.04
C ASP A 39 -12.28 5.61 2.88
N THR A 40 -11.86 4.58 2.14
CA THR A 40 -11.10 4.75 0.91
C THR A 40 -11.79 4.10 -0.29
N ASN A 41 -11.45 4.60 -1.48
CA ASN A 41 -11.88 4.06 -2.76
C ASN A 41 -10.80 3.13 -3.36
N TRP A 42 -10.00 2.47 -2.53
CA TRP A 42 -8.95 1.58 -3.01
C TRP A 42 -8.76 0.35 -2.12
N TYR A 43 -8.17 -0.69 -2.71
CA TYR A 43 -7.96 -2.01 -2.11
C TYR A 43 -6.50 -2.42 -2.31
N PHE A 44 -5.93 -3.16 -1.38
CA PHE A 44 -4.66 -3.85 -1.61
C PHE A 44 -4.89 -5.24 -2.19
N ALA A 45 -4.27 -5.58 -3.32
CA ALA A 45 -4.20 -6.97 -3.75
C ALA A 45 -3.17 -7.72 -2.89
N VAL A 46 -3.62 -8.79 -2.22
CA VAL A 46 -2.81 -9.54 -1.26
C VAL A 46 -2.95 -11.05 -1.51
N ASP A 47 -1.92 -11.81 -1.13
CA ASP A 47 -2.00 -13.27 -1.14
C ASP A 47 -2.93 -13.79 -0.03
N SER A 48 -2.80 -13.25 1.18
CA SER A 48 -3.55 -13.67 2.36
C SER A 48 -3.76 -12.53 3.35
N ILE A 49 -4.85 -12.59 4.11
CA ILE A 49 -5.17 -11.66 5.20
C ILE A 49 -4.89 -12.35 6.54
N GLY A 50 -3.96 -11.77 7.32
CA GLY A 50 -3.62 -12.26 8.65
C GLY A 50 -4.62 -11.84 9.73
N SER A 51 -4.44 -12.40 10.93
CA SER A 51 -5.17 -11.98 12.13
C SER A 51 -4.64 -10.66 12.70
N GLU A 52 -5.48 -9.97 13.46
CA GLU A 52 -5.07 -8.80 14.24
C GLU A 52 -3.95 -9.17 15.22
N ARG A 53 -2.93 -8.32 15.31
CA ARG A 53 -1.80 -8.46 16.22
C ARG A 53 -1.56 -7.11 16.88
N SER A 54 -1.49 -7.11 18.21
CA SER A 54 -1.04 -5.94 18.97
C SER A 54 0.49 -5.90 19.01
N PHE A 55 1.05 -4.71 18.89
CA PHE A 55 2.48 -4.46 18.98
C PHE A 55 2.72 -3.22 19.85
N ASN A 56 3.85 -3.16 20.55
CA ASN A 56 4.21 -1.98 21.32
C ASN A 56 4.86 -0.94 20.40
N ALA A 57 4.55 0.34 20.60
CA ALA A 57 5.12 1.43 19.81
C ALA A 57 6.66 1.48 19.87
N GLN A 58 7.28 0.96 20.93
CA GLN A 58 8.73 0.84 21.05
C GLN A 58 9.35 -0.21 20.11
N ASP A 59 8.57 -1.20 19.67
CA ASP A 59 9.01 -2.26 18.75
C ASP A 59 8.92 -1.84 17.28
N VAL A 60 8.47 -0.60 17.05
CA VAL A 60 8.28 0.00 15.74
C VAL A 60 9.40 1.00 15.47
N ARG A 61 10.11 0.79 14.38
CA ARG A 61 10.97 1.80 13.79
C ARG A 61 10.13 2.76 12.96
N TRP A 62 9.74 3.87 13.56
CA TRP A 62 8.97 4.93 12.89
C TRP A 62 9.77 5.63 11.80
N ARG A 63 9.08 6.14 10.78
CA ARG A 63 9.68 6.92 9.70
C ARG A 63 10.32 8.21 10.24
N SER A 64 11.41 8.63 9.60
CA SER A 64 12.00 9.96 9.80
C SER A 64 11.48 10.94 8.73
N GLN A 65 11.60 12.26 8.95
CA GLN A 65 11.04 13.30 8.05
C GLN A 65 11.53 13.22 6.58
N HIS A 66 12.67 12.56 6.31
CA HIS A 66 13.27 12.44 4.97
C HIS A 66 12.98 11.09 4.27
N THR A 67 11.83 10.45 4.53
CA THR A 67 11.49 9.21 3.82
C THR A 67 10.94 9.49 2.42
N ARG A 68 11.42 8.73 1.43
CA ARG A 68 10.93 8.77 0.04
C ARG A 68 9.58 8.07 -0.14
N ARG A 69 9.14 7.29 0.85
CA ARG A 69 7.89 6.53 0.86
C ARG A 69 6.98 7.11 1.93
N GLU A 70 6.20 8.13 1.58
CA GLU A 70 5.30 8.82 2.52
C GLU A 70 4.26 7.87 3.13
N TRP A 71 3.77 6.89 2.38
CA TRP A 71 2.84 5.88 2.87
C TRP A 71 3.40 4.93 3.93
N LEU A 72 4.73 4.86 4.14
CA LEU A 72 5.33 3.96 5.12
C LEU A 72 5.48 4.69 6.46
N ALA A 73 4.55 4.45 7.39
CA ALA A 73 4.57 5.04 8.73
C ALA A 73 5.75 4.53 9.58
N GLY A 74 6.07 3.24 9.43
CA GLY A 74 7.13 2.58 10.18
C GLY A 74 7.29 1.11 9.82
N THR A 75 8.22 0.44 10.49
CA THR A 75 8.47 -0.99 10.32
C THR A 75 8.58 -1.66 11.69
N VAL A 76 7.81 -2.73 11.89
CA VAL A 76 7.89 -3.57 13.08
C VAL A 76 9.19 -4.37 12.99
N ILE A 77 10.08 -4.20 13.96
CA ILE A 77 11.46 -4.68 13.88
C ILE A 77 11.51 -6.21 13.89
N ASP A 78 10.75 -6.84 14.79
CA ASP A 78 10.79 -8.28 15.02
C ASP A 78 10.18 -9.09 13.86
N GLN A 79 9.09 -8.58 13.28
CA GLN A 79 8.28 -9.30 12.28
C GLN A 79 8.47 -8.77 10.85
N MET A 80 9.29 -7.72 10.68
CA MET A 80 9.51 -7.02 9.41
C MET A 80 8.21 -6.55 8.73
N CYS A 81 7.14 -6.34 9.51
CA CYS A 81 5.88 -5.84 8.99
C CYS A 81 5.97 -4.34 8.72
N ALA A 82 5.52 -3.90 7.54
CA ALA A 82 5.37 -2.48 7.25
C ALA A 82 4.07 -1.94 7.87
N ILE A 83 4.16 -0.79 8.53
CA ILE A 83 2.98 -0.03 8.99
C ILE A 83 2.67 1.01 7.92
N VAL A 84 1.43 1.00 7.45
CA VAL A 84 0.96 1.88 6.37
C VAL A 84 0.24 3.09 6.96
N ASP A 85 0.65 4.29 6.54
CA ASP A 85 -0.10 5.54 6.72
C ASP A 85 -1.15 5.66 5.60
N VAL A 86 -2.39 5.32 5.95
CA VAL A 86 -3.53 5.28 5.02
C VAL A 86 -3.81 6.66 4.41
N GLU A 87 -3.72 7.73 5.20
CA GLU A 87 -4.01 9.09 4.72
C GLU A 87 -2.95 9.55 3.73
N SER A 88 -1.67 9.38 4.08
CA SER A 88 -0.56 9.72 3.19
C SER A 88 -0.61 8.92 1.89
N LEU A 89 -0.92 7.62 1.97
CA LEU A 89 -1.08 6.79 0.77
C LEU A 89 -2.25 7.27 -0.09
N HIS A 90 -3.41 7.54 0.51
CA HIS A 90 -4.57 8.03 -0.23
C HIS A 90 -4.25 9.35 -0.95
N ARG A 91 -3.55 10.27 -0.28
CA ARG A 91 -3.08 11.53 -0.89
C ARG A 91 -2.14 11.29 -2.07
N SER A 92 -1.18 10.37 -1.95
CA SER A 92 -0.27 10.03 -3.05
C SER A 92 -1.01 9.42 -4.24
N LEU A 93 -2.04 8.60 -4.01
CA LEU A 93 -2.87 8.01 -5.06
C LEU A 93 -3.73 9.05 -5.78
N LEU A 94 -4.33 9.99 -5.03
CA LEU A 94 -5.07 11.12 -5.61
C LEU A 94 -4.15 11.98 -6.48
N ALA A 95 -2.96 12.32 -5.99
CA ALA A 95 -1.98 13.09 -6.75
C ALA A 95 -1.57 12.36 -8.04
N ALA A 96 -1.37 11.04 -7.99
CA ALA A 96 -1.08 10.25 -9.18
C ALA A 96 -2.24 10.24 -10.19
N SER A 97 -3.49 10.14 -9.72
CA SER A 97 -4.68 10.17 -10.58
C SER A 97 -4.91 11.54 -11.26
N VAL A 98 -4.51 12.64 -10.61
CA VAL A 98 -4.55 13.99 -11.19
C VAL A 98 -3.55 14.16 -12.32
N LEU A 99 -2.38 13.51 -12.26
CA LEU A 99 -1.35 13.62 -13.28
C LEU A 99 -1.72 12.89 -14.58
N GLU A 100 -2.51 11.81 -14.49
CA GLU A 100 -3.07 11.12 -15.66
C GLU A 100 -4.26 11.88 -16.30
N ALA A 101 -4.77 12.91 -15.64
CA ALA A 101 -5.86 13.76 -16.12
C ALA A 101 -5.36 15.06 -16.78
N SER A 102 -4.11 15.12 -17.25
CA SER A 102 -3.68 16.19 -18.15
C SER A 102 -4.34 15.98 -19.52
N PRO A 103 -5.26 16.87 -19.94
CA PRO A 103 -5.76 16.84 -21.30
C PRO A 103 -4.61 17.26 -22.22
N GLN A 104 -4.61 16.68 -23.41
CA GLN A 104 -3.80 17.15 -24.55
C GLN A 104 -3.97 18.67 -24.72
#